data_AF-A0A353Q5C8-F1
#
_entry.id   AF-A0A353Q5C8-F1
#
_cell.length_a   1.000
_cell.length_b   1.000
_cell.length_c   1.000
_cell.angle_alpha   90.00
_cell.angle_beta   90.00
_cell.angle_gamma   90.00
#
_symmetry.space_group_name_H-M   'P 1'
#
loop_
_entity.id
_entity.type
_entity.pdbx_description
1 polymer ?
#
loop_
_entity_poly.entity_id
_entity_poly.type
_entity_poly.pdbx_seq_one_letter_code
_entity_poly.pdbx_strand_id
1 'polypeptide(L)'
;MLTNRENEVLSYCAVGLSAKEIGDKLYRSPDTVRKTISNIKQKTGLQKNTELVAYFFCSRSGIDFYEFKRKIVSSCLLILFMITEIHGGYSQINCMRIRRNRRNSIRIEARCSYAKHANITL
;
A
#
# COMPACT_ATOMS: atom_id res chain seq x y z
N MET A 1 15.75 -17.12 20.98
CA MET A 1 16.65 -16.02 21.38
C MET A 1 17.92 -16.04 20.53
N LEU A 2 18.39 -14.87 20.10
CA LEU A 2 19.61 -14.71 19.31
C LEU A 2 20.82 -14.52 20.24
N THR A 3 21.95 -15.08 19.84
CA THR A 3 23.22 -14.88 20.56
C THR A 3 23.82 -13.51 20.26
N ASN A 4 24.74 -13.02 21.11
CA ASN A 4 25.40 -11.73 20.90
C ASN A 4 26.08 -11.64 19.52
N ARG A 5 26.73 -12.72 19.07
CA ARG A 5 27.35 -12.78 17.73
C ARG A 5 26.35 -12.73 16.59
N GLU A 6 25.23 -13.41 16.75
CA GLU A 6 24.15 -13.37 15.75
C GLU A 6 23.54 -11.98 15.65
N ASN A 7 23.36 -11.28 16.78
CA ASN A 7 22.91 -9.90 16.80
C ASN A 7 23.91 -8.95 16.13
N GLU A 8 25.21 -9.18 16.32
CA GLU A 8 26.26 -8.39 15.69
C GLU A 8 26.23 -8.55 14.17
N VAL A 9 26.20 -9.78 13.66
CA VAL A 9 26.04 -10.06 12.21
C VAL A 9 24.73 -9.49 11.67
N LEU A 10 23.63 -9.63 12.43
CA LEU A 10 22.33 -9.08 12.06
C LEU A 10 22.35 -7.56 11.93
N SER A 11 23.06 -6.85 12.82
CA SER A 11 23.20 -5.40 12.77
C SER A 11 23.90 -4.93 11.49
N TYR A 12 24.97 -5.61 11.07
CA TYR A 12 25.65 -5.30 9.81
C TYR A 12 24.81 -5.65 8.58
N CYS A 13 24.05 -6.75 8.64
CA CYS A 13 23.07 -7.07 7.59
C CYS A 13 21.99 -5.98 7.47
N ALA A 14 21.53 -5.41 8.58
CA ALA A 14 20.51 -4.35 8.56
C ALA A 14 21.04 -3.03 7.96
N VAL A 15 22.34 -2.76 8.11
CA VAL A 15 23.02 -1.63 7.44
C VAL A 15 23.16 -1.88 5.92
N GLY A 16 23.04 -3.13 5.47
CA GLY A 16 23.12 -3.49 4.05
C GLY A 16 24.49 -3.99 3.60
N LEU A 17 25.39 -4.33 4.54
CA LEU A 17 26.70 -4.91 4.21
C LEU A 17 26.54 -6.33 3.64
N SER A 18 27.36 -6.66 2.65
CA SER A 18 27.46 -8.00 2.08
C SER A 18 28.22 -8.96 3.01
N ALA A 19 28.02 -10.27 2.84
CA ALA A 19 28.70 -11.28 3.66
C ALA A 19 30.24 -11.22 3.57
N LYS A 20 30.80 -10.67 2.48
CA LYS A 20 32.24 -10.43 2.34
C LYS A 20 32.69 -9.28 3.23
N GLU A 21 32.04 -8.12 3.12
CA GLU A 21 32.38 -6.94 3.93
C GLU A 21 32.15 -7.17 5.43
N ILE A 22 31.13 -7.95 5.79
CA ILE A 22 30.90 -8.37 7.17
C ILE A 22 32.03 -9.29 7.65
N GLY A 23 32.49 -10.21 6.79
CA GLY A 23 33.64 -11.06 7.07
C GLY A 23 34.91 -10.25 7.32
N ASP A 24 35.16 -9.24 6.49
CA ASP A 24 36.32 -8.35 6.63
C ASP A 24 36.24 -7.54 7.94
N LYS A 25 35.05 -7.02 8.30
CA LYS A 25 34.84 -6.30 9.57
C LYS A 25 34.98 -7.17 10.82
N LEU A 26 34.52 -8.41 10.75
CA LEU A 26 34.52 -9.35 11.88
C LEU A 26 35.75 -10.26 11.91
N TYR A 27 36.69 -10.10 10.98
CA TYR A 27 37.84 -10.99 10.77
C TYR A 27 37.42 -12.47 10.66
N ARG A 28 36.39 -12.74 9.83
CA ARG A 28 35.80 -14.06 9.61
C ARG A 28 35.67 -14.37 8.13
N SER A 29 35.76 -15.67 7.80
CA SER A 29 35.49 -16.12 6.43
C SER A 29 34.05 -15.76 6.03
N PRO A 30 33.82 -15.28 4.78
CA PRO A 30 32.49 -14.96 4.27
C PRO A 30 31.54 -16.17 4.34
N ASP A 31 32.04 -17.39 4.24
CA ASP A 31 31.23 -18.61 4.34
C ASP A 31 30.73 -18.84 5.77
N THR A 32 31.54 -18.47 6.77
CA THR A 32 31.11 -18.51 8.17
C THR A 32 29.99 -17.52 8.41
N VAL A 33 30.12 -16.30 7.88
CA VAL A 33 29.07 -15.28 7.96
C VAL A 33 27.78 -15.74 7.30
N ARG A 34 27.85 -16.33 6.10
CA ARG A 34 26.67 -16.92 5.42
C ARG A 34 26.00 -17.99 6.28
N LYS A 35 26.79 -18.85 6.92
CA LYS A 35 26.27 -19.89 7.82
C LYS A 35 25.60 -19.29 9.05
N THR A 36 26.18 -18.25 9.65
CA THR A 36 25.55 -17.50 10.75
C THR A 36 24.23 -16.87 10.30
N ILE A 37 24.17 -16.25 9.11
CA ILE A 37 22.93 -15.69 8.56
C ILE A 37 21.86 -16.78 8.38
N SER A 38 22.22 -17.96 7.87
CA SER A 38 21.29 -19.10 7.77
C SER A 38 20.79 -19.57 9.14
N ASN A 39 21.66 -19.62 10.15
CA ASN A 39 21.25 -20.01 11.51
C ASN A 39 20.29 -18.97 12.11
N ILE A 40 20.54 -17.67 11.90
CA ILE A 40 19.64 -16.60 12.33
C ILE A 40 18.27 -16.79 11.69
N LYS A 41 18.23 -16.97 10.36
CA LYS A 41 16.99 -17.22 9.61
C LYS A 41 16.21 -18.40 10.14
N GLN A 42 16.88 -19.52 10.44
CA GLN A 42 16.25 -20.70 11.01
C GLN A 42 15.66 -20.43 12.39
N LYS A 43 16.36 -19.66 13.23
CA LYS A 43 15.88 -19.27 14.56
C LYS A 43 14.70 -18.29 14.52
N THR A 44 14.67 -17.41 13.54
CA THR A 44 13.61 -16.40 13.37
C THR A 44 12.46 -16.88 12.48
N GLY A 45 12.57 -18.05 11.85
CA GLY A 45 11.59 -18.57 10.89
C GLY A 45 11.50 -17.77 9.58
N LEU A 46 12.55 -17.01 9.23
CA LEU A 46 12.58 -16.13 8.05
C LEU A 46 13.29 -16.82 6.90
N GLN A 47 12.86 -16.56 5.66
CA GLN A 47 13.51 -17.17 4.48
C GLN A 47 14.34 -16.16 3.69
N LYS A 48 13.86 -14.92 3.57
CA LYS A 48 14.49 -13.90 2.73
C LYS A 48 15.46 -13.02 3.51
N ASN A 49 16.53 -12.56 2.84
CA ASN A 49 17.46 -11.58 3.42
C ASN A 49 16.76 -10.25 3.72
N THR A 50 15.79 -9.84 2.90
CA THR A 50 15.02 -8.61 3.12
C THR A 50 14.15 -8.69 4.38
N GLU A 51 13.61 -9.87 4.68
CA GLU A 51 12.84 -10.10 5.91
C GLU A 51 13.74 -10.02 7.14
N LEU A 52 15.00 -10.44 7.02
CA LEU A 52 16.00 -10.33 8.09
C LEU A 52 16.28 -8.86 8.46
N VAL A 53 16.38 -7.98 7.46
CA VAL A 53 16.55 -6.53 7.66
C VAL A 53 15.31 -5.95 8.33
N ALA A 54 14.12 -6.28 7.83
CA ALA A 54 12.87 -5.84 8.43
C ALA A 54 12.72 -6.33 9.88
N TYR A 55 13.16 -7.57 10.15
CA TYR A 55 13.16 -8.15 11.50
C TYR A 55 14.04 -7.37 12.48
N PHE A 56 15.24 -6.94 12.06
CA PHE A 56 16.09 -6.10 12.91
C PHE A 56 15.38 -4.80 13.32
N PHE A 57 14.74 -4.11 12.39
CA PHE A 57 13.97 -2.89 12.68
C PHE A 57 12.72 -3.15 13.52
N CYS A 58 12.02 -4.27 13.25
CA CYS A 58 10.84 -4.69 14.01
C CYS A 58 11.20 -5.03 15.47
N SER A 59 12.29 -5.77 15.68
CA SER A 59 12.79 -6.13 17.01
C SER A 59 13.20 -4.93 17.85
N ARG A 60 13.53 -3.78 17.22
CA ARG A 60 13.83 -2.53 17.92
C ARG A 60 12.58 -1.70 18.22
N SER A 61 11.56 -1.82 17.37
CA SER A 61 10.31 -1.05 17.43
C SER A 61 9.22 -1.73 18.26
N GLY A 62 9.37 -3.00 18.62
CA GLY A 62 8.38 -3.77 19.38
C GLY A 62 7.13 -4.16 18.57
N ILE A 63 7.22 -4.16 17.24
CA ILE A 63 6.10 -4.45 16.33
C ILE A 63 6.41 -5.74 15.57
N ASP A 64 5.46 -6.67 15.53
CA ASP A 64 5.62 -7.93 14.80
C ASP A 64 5.56 -7.73 13.27
N PHE A 65 6.38 -8.51 12.54
CA PHE A 65 6.47 -8.42 11.08
C PHE A 65 5.12 -8.73 10.38
N TYR A 66 4.32 -9.61 10.96
CA TYR A 66 2.98 -9.96 10.46
C TYR A 66 1.98 -8.81 10.62
N GLU A 67 2.12 -8.01 11.68
CA GLU A 67 1.31 -6.82 11.89
C GLU A 67 1.58 -5.78 10.81
N PHE A 68 2.86 -5.60 10.45
CA PHE A 68 3.25 -4.70 9.36
C PHE A 68 2.72 -5.16 8.00
N LYS A 69 2.83 -6.46 7.67
CA LYS A 69 2.25 -7.03 6.45
C LYS A 69 0.73 -6.83 6.40
N ARG A 70 0.03 -7.08 7.51
CA ARG A 70 -1.43 -6.91 7.62
C ARG A 70 -1.86 -5.46 7.40
N LYS A 71 -1.14 -4.50 8.00
CA LYS A 71 -1.41 -3.06 7.86
C LYS A 71 -1.21 -2.57 6.42
N ILE A 72 -0.16 -3.04 5.74
CA ILE A 72 0.08 -2.72 4.32
C ILE A 72 -1.07 -3.24 3.46
N VAL A 73 -1.45 -4.51 3.61
CA VAL A 73 -2.53 -5.12 2.80
C VAL A 73 -3.84 -4.37 3.01
N SER A 74 -4.22 -4.09 4.26
CA SER A 74 -5.44 -3.33 4.56
C SER A 74 -5.40 -1.91 3.96
N SER A 75 -4.26 -1.22 4.08
CA SER A 75 -4.10 0.13 3.51
C SER A 75 -4.22 0.12 1.99
N CYS A 76 -3.59 -0.85 1.30
CA CYS A 76 -3.69 -1.00 -0.14
C CYS A 76 -5.14 -1.27 -0.59
N LEU A 77 -5.87 -2.14 0.12
CA LEU A 77 -7.27 -2.43 -0.19
C LEU A 77 -8.17 -1.19 -0.03
N LEU A 78 -7.95 -0.39 1.02
CA LEU A 78 -8.68 0.87 1.22
C LEU A 78 -8.37 1.88 0.12
N ILE A 79 -7.11 2.02 -0.28
CA ILE A 79 -6.71 2.90 -1.38
C ILE A 79 -7.39 2.47 -2.69
N LEU A 80 -7.40 1.18 -3.00
CA LEU A 80 -8.09 0.65 -4.19
C LEU A 80 -9.60 0.94 -4.15
N PHE A 81 -10.24 0.74 -3.00
CA PHE A 81 -11.66 1.06 -2.82
C PHE A 81 -11.95 2.55 -3.07
N MET A 82 -11.11 3.44 -2.53
CA MET A 82 -11.24 4.88 -2.77
C MET A 82 -11.07 5.24 -4.24
N ILE A 83 -10.12 4.60 -4.95
CA ILE A 83 -9.93 4.80 -6.40
C ILE A 83 -11.18 4.39 -7.17
N THR A 84 -11.81 3.25 -6.84
CA THR A 84 -13.03 2.80 -7.53
C THR A 84 -14.21 3.74 -7.32
N GLU A 85 -14.40 4.24 -6.09
CA GLU A 85 -15.44 5.20 -5.77
C GLU A 85 -15.23 6.55 -6.47
N ILE A 86 -13.98 7.02 -6.56
CA ILE A 86 -13.65 8.25 -7.28
C ILE A 86 -13.94 8.11 -8.78
N HIS A 87 -13.58 6.98 -9.40
CA HIS A 87 -13.84 6.74 -10.83
C HIS A 87 -15.34 6.51 -11.13
N GLY A 88 -16.07 5.82 -10.25
CA GLY A 88 -17.52 5.63 -10.34
C GLY A 88 -18.33 6.90 -10.05
N GLY A 89 -17.81 7.77 -9.17
CA GLY A 89 -18.42 9.02 -8.74
C GLY A 89 -18.53 10.07 -9.86
N TYR A 90 -17.57 10.13 -10.79
CA TYR A 90 -17.70 10.96 -12.00
C TYR A 90 -18.92 10.58 -12.85
N SER A 91 -19.22 9.28 -12.96
CA SER A 91 -20.39 8.79 -13.71
C SER A 91 -21.71 9.11 -13.00
N GLN A 92 -21.77 8.93 -11.67
CA GLN A 92 -22.98 9.25 -10.88
C GLN A 92 -23.29 10.75 -10.82
N ILE A 93 -22.29 11.61 -10.64
CA ILE A 93 -22.48 13.07 -10.60
C ILE A 93 -22.93 13.58 -11.99
N ASN A 94 -22.36 13.04 -13.08
CA ASN A 94 -22.77 13.39 -14.43
C ASN A 94 -24.19 12.89 -14.75
N CYS A 95 -24.57 11.67 -14.38
CA CYS A 95 -25.91 11.15 -14.67
C CYS A 95 -27.00 11.91 -13.90
N MET A 96 -26.71 12.35 -12.67
CA MET A 96 -27.61 13.21 -11.88
C MET A 96 -27.76 14.62 -12.49
N ARG A 97 -26.68 15.22 -13.03
CA ARG A 97 -26.75 16.51 -13.76
C ARG A 97 -27.54 16.39 -15.07
N ILE A 98 -27.28 15.35 -15.87
CA ILE A 98 -27.98 15.11 -17.14
C ILE A 98 -29.50 14.94 -16.92
N ARG A 99 -29.90 14.18 -15.90
CA ARG A 99 -31.32 13.98 -15.54
C ARG A 99 -32.03 15.26 -15.08
N ARG A 100 -31.32 16.18 -14.41
CA ARG A 100 -31.87 17.50 -14.03
C ARG A 100 -32.03 18.41 -15.25
N ASN A 101 -31.03 18.48 -16.13
CA ASN A 101 -31.09 19.30 -17.33
C ASN A 101 -32.21 18.86 -18.28
N ARG A 102 -32.42 17.55 -18.46
CA ARG A 102 -33.54 17.02 -19.27
C ARG A 102 -34.91 17.44 -18.72
N ARG A 103 -35.12 17.39 -17.40
CA ARG A 103 -36.37 17.83 -16.77
C ARG A 103 -36.64 19.33 -16.96
N ASN A 104 -35.61 20.17 -16.89
CA ASN A 104 -35.77 21.59 -17.15
C ASN A 104 -36.05 21.89 -18.64
N SER A 105 -35.41 21.16 -19.57
CA SER A 105 -35.70 21.28 -21.02
C SER A 105 -37.17 21.04 -21.32
N ILE A 106 -37.72 19.92 -20.83
CA ILE A 106 -39.13 19.55 -21.04
C ILE A 106 -40.09 20.60 -20.46
N ARG A 107 -39.76 21.19 -19.29
CA ARG A 107 -40.56 22.26 -18.68
C ARG A 107 -40.52 23.55 -19.48
N ILE A 108 -39.36 23.91 -20.04
CA ILE A 108 -39.20 25.10 -20.87
C ILE A 108 -39.94 24.91 -22.20
N GLU A 109 -39.80 23.75 -22.84
CA GLU A 109 -40.53 23.38 -24.07
C GLU A 109 -42.05 23.42 -23.86
N ALA A 110 -42.55 22.87 -22.75
CA ALA A 110 -43.97 22.92 -22.41
C ALA A 110 -44.46 24.37 -22.20
N ARG A 111 -43.67 25.24 -21.56
CA ARG A 111 -43.97 26.67 -21.40
C ARG A 111 -43.99 27.41 -22.74
N CYS A 112 -43.00 27.16 -23.60
CA CYS A 112 -42.95 27.75 -24.94
C CYS A 112 -44.11 27.28 -25.82
N SER A 113 -44.51 26.01 -25.72
CA SER A 113 -45.66 25.47 -26.45
C SER A 113 -46.96 26.18 -26.02
N TYR A 114 -47.18 26.31 -24.70
CA TYR A 114 -48.33 27.06 -24.17
C TYR A 114 -48.35 28.54 -24.62
N ALA A 115 -47.21 29.22 -24.58
CA ALA A 115 -47.11 30.61 -25.03
C ALA A 115 -47.38 30.77 -26.54
N LYS A 116 -46.98 29.78 -27.36
CA LYS A 116 -47.30 29.77 -28.80
C LYS A 116 -48.80 29.59 -29.04
N HIS A 117 -49.45 28.66 -28.34
CA HIS A 117 -50.89 28.46 -28.46
C HIS A 117 -51.70 29.69 -28.00
N ALA A 118 -51.26 30.38 -26.94
CA ALA A 118 -51.89 31.61 -26.46
C ALA A 118 -51.75 32.80 -27.42
N ASN A 119 -50.65 32.88 -28.20
CA ASN A 119 -50.44 33.96 -29.17
C ASN A 119 -51.13 33.72 -30.53
N ILE A 120 -51.59 32.49 -30.81
CA ILE A 120 -52.35 32.16 -32.05
C ILE A 120 -53.87 32.34 -31.84
N THR A 121 -54.31 32.55 -30.60
CA THR A 121 -55.73 32.72 -30.23
C THR A 121 -56.15 34.19 -30.04
N LEU A 122 -55.28 35.15 -30.41
CA LEU A 122 -55.56 36.59 -30.53
C LEU A 122 -55.52 36.99 -32.02
#